data_AF-A0A4S2MWE5-F1
#
_entry.id   AF-A0A4S2MWE5-F1
#
_cell.length_a   1.000
_cell.length_b   1.000
_cell.length_c   1.000
_cell.angle_alpha   90.00
_cell.angle_beta   90.00
_cell.angle_gamma   90.00
#
_symmetry.space_group_name_H-M   'P 1'
#
loop_
_entity.id
_entity.type
_entity.pdbx_description
1 polymer ?
#
loop_
_entity_poly.entity_id
_entity_poly.type
_entity_poly.pdbx_seq_one_letter_code
_entity_poly.pdbx_strand_id
1 'polypeptide(L)'
;MYPPSTDHGIAYLYCNYKENGQAALNLMSSLLKQLIHRRPNLPQSLEEVYSEHRSKQTRPNLSEYLTLFQNEIRQLRRTFIVIGALDECSEADYTRQKLS
;
A
#
# COMPACT_ATOMS: atom_id res chain seq x y z
N MET A 1 2.93 -8.87 30.17
CA MET A 1 2.60 -8.95 28.73
C MET A 1 3.25 -7.75 28.06
N TYR A 2 4.28 -7.96 27.24
CA TYR A 2 4.91 -6.85 26.53
C TYR A 2 3.91 -6.29 25.52
N PRO A 3 3.70 -4.95 25.45
CA PRO A 3 2.91 -4.38 24.38
C PRO A 3 3.56 -4.83 23.06
N PRO A 4 2.76 -5.20 22.04
CA PRO A 4 3.32 -5.51 20.73
C PRO A 4 4.18 -4.32 20.31
N SER A 5 5.42 -4.60 19.92
CA SER A 5 6.34 -3.54 19.53
C SER A 5 5.77 -2.88 18.27
N THR A 6 5.30 -1.64 18.43
CA THR A 6 4.71 -0.85 17.34
C THR A 6 5.76 -0.32 16.37
N ASP A 7 7.04 -0.66 16.58
CA ASP A 7 8.15 -0.28 15.71
C ASP A 7 8.25 -1.15 14.45
N HIS A 8 7.46 -2.23 14.35
CA HIS A 8 7.47 -3.13 13.20
C HIS A 8 6.14 -3.12 12.43
N GLY A 9 6.23 -2.94 11.11
CA GLY A 9 5.10 -3.04 10.19
C GLY A 9 5.03 -4.40 9.52
N ILE A 10 3.82 -4.93 9.36
CA ILE A 10 3.57 -6.08 8.49
C ILE A 10 2.33 -5.76 7.66
N ALA A 11 2.46 -5.92 6.35
CA ALA A 11 1.37 -5.84 5.40
C ALA A 11 1.43 -7.03 4.43
N TYR A 12 0.29 -7.39 3.86
CA TYR A 12 0.18 -8.52 2.94
C TYR A 12 -0.64 -8.14 1.70
N LEU A 13 -0.27 -8.76 0.59
CA LEU A 13 -0.98 -8.72 -0.68
C LEU A 13 -1.17 -10.14 -1.18
N TYR A 14 -2.33 -10.40 -1.78
CA TYR A 14 -2.62 -11.64 -2.48
C TYR A 14 -2.85 -11.28 -3.95
N CYS A 15 -1.98 -11.79 -4.81
CA CYS A 15 -2.17 -11.67 -6.25
C CYS A 15 -3.35 -12.55 -6.67
N ASN A 16 -4.31 -11.99 -7.42
CA ASN A 16 -5.43 -12.73 -7.96
C ASN A 16 -5.55 -12.41 -9.46
N TYR A 17 -5.38 -13.44 -10.29
CA TYR A 17 -5.40 -13.34 -11.76
C TYR A 17 -6.72 -12.81 -12.33
N LYS A 18 -7.79 -12.77 -11.52
CA LYS A 18 -9.11 -12.26 -11.90
C LYS A 18 -9.26 -10.73 -11.74
N GLU A 19 -8.31 -10.05 -11.10
CA GLU A 19 -8.39 -8.60 -10.90
C GLU A 19 -7.76 -7.82 -12.07
N ASN A 20 -8.60 -7.18 -12.89
CA ASN A 20 -8.19 -6.38 -14.04
C ASN A 20 -7.97 -4.88 -13.68
N GLY A 21 -6.86 -4.31 -14.17
CA GLY A 21 -6.72 -2.89 -14.54
C GLY A 21 -6.60 -1.81 -13.45
N GLN A 22 -7.03 -2.06 -12.21
CA GLN A 22 -6.89 -1.11 -11.07
C GLN A 22 -6.02 -1.66 -9.92
N ALA A 23 -5.18 -2.65 -10.24
CA ALA A 23 -4.34 -3.37 -9.30
C ALA A 23 -3.48 -2.40 -8.46
N ALA A 24 -2.64 -1.56 -9.07
CA ALA A 24 -1.66 -0.77 -8.33
C ALA A 24 -2.27 0.16 -7.25
N LEU A 25 -3.34 0.89 -7.55
CA LEU A 25 -3.99 1.80 -6.59
C LEU A 25 -4.67 1.02 -5.45
N ASN A 26 -5.35 -0.07 -5.77
CA ASN A 26 -6.02 -0.90 -4.78
C ASN A 26 -5.01 -1.63 -3.87
N LEU A 27 -3.92 -2.15 -4.46
CA LEU A 27 -2.82 -2.77 -3.74
C LEU A 27 -2.15 -1.75 -2.80
N MET A 28 -1.78 -0.57 -3.32
CA MET A 28 -1.12 0.46 -2.52
C MET A 28 -2.01 1.00 -1.40
N SER A 29 -3.30 1.25 -1.67
CA SER A 29 -4.24 1.69 -0.64
C SER A 29 -4.46 0.61 0.43
N SER A 30 -4.51 -0.67 0.04
CA SER A 30 -4.59 -1.79 0.98
C SER A 30 -3.35 -1.90 1.86
N LEU A 31 -2.15 -1.83 1.27
CA LEU A 31 -0.89 -1.83 2.01
C LEU A 31 -0.84 -0.68 3.02
N LEU A 32 -1.13 0.54 2.58
CA LEU A 32 -1.14 1.71 3.44
C LEU A 32 -2.15 1.53 4.59
N LYS A 33 -3.38 1.10 4.29
CA LYS A 33 -4.43 0.83 5.27
C LYS A 33 -3.96 -0.15 6.36
N GLN A 34 -3.28 -1.22 5.99
CA GLN A 34 -2.79 -2.23 6.92
C GLN A 34 -1.72 -1.69 7.87
N LEU A 35 -0.82 -0.83 7.37
CA LEU A 35 0.23 -0.22 8.19
C LEU A 35 -0.33 0.84 9.15
N ILE A 36 -1.25 1.68 8.68
CA ILE A 36 -1.83 2.75 9.52
C ILE A 36 -2.79 2.19 10.59
N HIS A 37 -3.49 1.07 10.32
CA HIS A 37 -4.44 0.47 11.27
C HIS A 37 -3.79 0.03 12.59
N ARG A 38 -2.48 -0.18 12.58
CA ARG A 38 -1.72 -0.60 13.75
C ARG A 38 -1.29 0.57 14.63
N ARG A 39 -1.49 1.81 14.17
CA ARG A 39 -1.15 3.00 14.93
C ARG A 39 -2.26 3.39 15.90
N PRO A 40 -1.91 3.92 17.08
CA PRO A 40 -2.91 4.50 17.99
C PRO A 40 -3.50 5.80 17.44
N ASN A 41 -2.73 6.56 16.66
CA ASN A 41 -3.13 7.84 16.06
C ASN A 41 -2.75 7.88 14.58
N LEU A 42 -3.57 8.57 13.77
CA LEU A 42 -3.26 8.79 12.37
C LEU A 42 -2.16 9.84 12.21
N PRO A 43 -1.27 9.70 11.22
CA PRO A 43 -0.30 10.73 10.87
C PRO A 43 -1.02 11.96 10.31
N GLN A 44 -0.59 13.16 10.70
CA GLN A 44 -1.16 14.42 10.21
C GLN A 44 -1.13 14.51 8.67
N SER A 45 -0.05 14.05 8.02
CA SER A 45 0.08 14.05 6.56
C SER A 45 -1.00 13.20 5.87
N LEU A 46 -1.45 12.13 6.51
CA LEU A 46 -2.54 11.31 6.00
C LEU A 46 -3.89 12.01 6.18
N GLU A 47 -4.11 12.67 7.31
CA GLU A 47 -5.33 13.43 7.59
C GLU A 47 -5.50 14.60 6.61
N GLU A 48 -4.42 15.31 6.31
CA GLU A 48 -4.39 16.40 5.33
C GLU A 48 -4.78 15.91 3.93
N VAL A 49 -4.11 14.86 3.43
CA VAL A 49 -4.42 14.28 2.11
C VAL A 49 -5.87 13.77 2.08
N TYR A 50 -6.32 13.08 3.14
CA TYR A 50 -7.71 12.61 3.23
C TYR A 50 -8.71 13.77 3.19
N SER A 51 -8.48 14.83 3.96
CA SER A 51 -9.35 15.99 4.03
C SER A 51 -9.45 16.70 2.68
N GLU A 52 -8.31 16.87 1.99
CA GLU A 52 -8.25 17.46 0.66
C GLU A 52 -9.10 16.68 -0.35
N HIS A 53 -8.87 15.37 -0.48
CA HIS A 53 -9.63 14.53 -1.41
C HIS A 53 -11.11 14.42 -1.05
N ARG A 54 -11.43 14.41 0.25
CA ARG A 54 -12.82 14.43 0.73
C ARG A 54 -13.53 15.72 0.30
N SER A 55 -12.87 16.88 0.43
CA SER A 55 -13.44 18.17 0.03
C SER A 55 -13.64 18.28 -1.49
N LYS A 56 -12.70 17.75 -2.27
CA LYS A 56 -12.72 17.78 -3.74
C LYS A 56 -13.55 16.65 -4.36
N GLN A 57 -14.04 15.72 -3.56
CA GLN A 57 -14.71 14.48 -4.01
C GLN A 57 -13.87 13.66 -5.00
N THR A 58 -12.55 13.61 -4.77
CA THR A 58 -11.61 12.84 -5.58
C THR A 58 -10.98 11.71 -4.76
N ARG A 59 -10.10 10.91 -5.38
CA ARG A 59 -9.25 9.92 -4.69
C ARG A 59 -7.79 10.27 -4.88
N PRO A 60 -6.91 9.90 -3.92
CA PRO A 60 -5.48 10.00 -4.12
C PRO A 60 -5.03 9.23 -5.36
N ASN A 61 -4.10 9.81 -6.10
CA ASN A 61 -3.41 9.14 -7.19
C ASN A 61 -2.29 8.23 -6.66
N LEU A 62 -1.66 7.47 -7.56
CA LEU A 62 -0.67 6.47 -7.17
C LEU A 62 0.57 7.11 -6.51
N SER A 63 0.99 8.28 -6.98
CA SER A 63 2.12 9.02 -6.40
C SER A 63 1.82 9.42 -4.96
N GLU A 64 0.62 9.93 -4.69
CA GLU A 64 0.18 10.32 -3.34
C GLU A 64 0.15 9.11 -2.40
N TYR A 65 -0.36 7.96 -2.86
CA TYR A 65 -0.29 6.71 -2.08
C TYR A 65 1.14 6.25 -1.81
N LEU A 66 2.04 6.33 -2.80
CA LEU A 66 3.45 5.99 -2.63
C LEU A 66 4.14 6.90 -1.62
N THR A 67 3.89 8.21 -1.69
CA THR A 67 4.42 9.18 -0.72
C THR A 67 3.93 8.89 0.69
N LEU A 68 2.62 8.68 0.87
CA LEU A 68 2.05 8.32 2.18
C LEU A 68 2.64 7.01 2.71
N PHE A 69 2.73 5.98 1.85
CA PHE A 69 3.33 4.70 2.21
C PHE A 69 4.79 4.83 2.62
N GLN A 70 5.60 5.59 1.85
CA GLN A 70 7.00 5.85 2.16
C GLN A 70 7.17 6.59 3.50
N ASN A 71 6.32 7.59 3.75
CA ASN A 71 6.32 8.31 5.02
C ASN A 71 6.02 7.36 6.18
N GLU A 72 5.06 6.45 6.00
CA GLU A 72 4.67 5.48 7.01
C GLU A 72 5.77 4.44 7.32
N ILE A 73 6.38 3.85 6.30
CA ILE A 73 7.45 2.85 6.51
C ILE A 73 8.71 3.47 7.13
N ARG A 74 8.97 4.77 6.93
CA ARG A 74 10.10 5.48 7.54
C ARG A 74 9.97 5.67 9.05
N GLN A 75 8.75 5.64 9.58
CA GLN A 75 8.50 5.69 11.02
C GLN A 75 8.66 4.32 11.70
N LEU A 76 8.75 3.26 10.91
CA LEU A 76 8.90 1.89 11.40
C LEU A 76 10.37 1.48 11.33
N ARG A 77 10.84 0.77 12.36
CA ARG A 77 12.18 0.17 12.39
C ARG A 77 12.39 -0.84 11.27
N ARG A 78 11.35 -1.62 10.95
CA ARG A 78 11.34 -2.55 9.82
C ARG A 78 9.91 -2.83 9.38
N THR A 79 9.72 -2.90 8.07
CA THR A 79 8.44 -3.28 7.46
C THR A 79 8.61 -4.56 6.66
N PHE A 80 7.71 -5.52 6.86
CA PHE A 80 7.62 -6.76 6.10
C PHE A 80 6.39 -6.71 5.18
N ILE A 81 6.59 -6.98 3.90
CA ILE A 81 5.51 -7.07 2.92
C ILE A 81 5.47 -8.51 2.42
N VAL A 82 4.38 -9.22 2.72
CA VAL A 82 4.19 -10.61 2.30
C VAL A 82 3.34 -10.63 1.04
N ILE A 83 3.85 -11.20 -0.04
CA ILE A 83 3.14 -11.33 -1.30
C ILE A 83 2.84 -12.81 -1.53
N GLY A 84 1.55 -13.16 -1.52
CA GLY A 84 1.06 -14.51 -1.79
C GLY A 84 0.61 -14.67 -3.25
N ALA A 85 0.63 -15.92 -3.73
CA ALA A 85 0.19 -16.31 -5.08
C ALA A 85 0.80 -15.45 -6.18
N LEU A 86 2.10 -15.12 -6.07
CA LEU A 86 2.80 -14.23 -6.99
C LEU A 86 2.72 -14.72 -8.46
N ASP A 87 2.61 -16.02 -8.66
CA ASP A 87 2.38 -16.69 -9.95
C ASP A 87 1.00 -16.43 -10.56
N GLU A 88 0.02 -15.97 -9.78
CA GLU A 88 -1.30 -15.53 -10.23
C GLU A 88 -1.35 -14.02 -10.54
N CYS A 89 -0.28 -13.25 -10.29
CA CYS A 89 -0.25 -11.87 -10.74
C CYS A 89 -0.17 -11.83 -12.28
N SER A 90 -1.08 -11.09 -12.91
CA SER A 90 -1.18 -11.07 -14.37
C SER A 90 0.16 -10.65 -15.01
N GLU A 91 0.67 -11.46 -15.94
CA GLU A 91 1.92 -11.20 -16.70
C GLU A 91 1.88 -9.90 -17.54
N ALA A 92 0.78 -9.14 -17.49
CA ALA A 92 0.51 -8.03 -18.39
C ALA A 92 1.48 -6.83 -18.24
N ASP A 93 2.26 -6.74 -17.15
CA ASP A 93 3.24 -5.66 -16.94
C ASP A 93 4.71 -6.09 -17.15
N TYR A 94 4.98 -7.38 -17.40
CA TYR A 94 6.28 -7.80 -17.92
C TYR A 94 6.26 -7.63 -19.43
N THR A 95 6.67 -6.46 -19.90
CA THR A 95 7.00 -6.17 -21.29
C THR A 95 7.65 -7.39 -21.94
N ARG A 96 6.90 -8.11 -22.77
CA ARG A 96 7.45 -9.09 -23.71
C ARG A 96 8.27 -8.34 -24.76
N GLN A 97 9.48 -7.90 -24.40
CA GLN A 97 10.56 -7.93 -25.37
C GLN A 97 11.06 -9.36 -25.44
N LYS A 98 10.26 -10.20 -26.11
CA LYS A 98 10.82 -11.34 -26.81
C LYS A 98 11.63 -10.70 -27.94
N LEU A 99 12.96 -10.70 -27.81
CA LEU A 99 13.85 -10.48 -28.94
C LEU A 99 13.53 -11.59 -29.95
N SER A 100 12.76 -11.25 -30.97
CA SER A 100 12.68 -11.97 -32.23
C SER A 100 13.68 -11.35 -33.20
#